data_AF-A0A848T526-F1
#
_entry.id   AF-A0A848T526-F1
#
_cell.length_a   1.000
_cell.length_b   1.000
_cell.length_c   1.000
_cell.angle_alpha   90.00
_cell.angle_beta   90.00
_cell.angle_gamma   90.00
#
_symmetry.space_group_name_H-M   'P 1'
#
loop_
_entity.id
_entity.type
_entity.pdbx_description
1 polymer ?
#
loop_
_entity_poly.entity_id
_entity_poly.type
_entity_poly.pdbx_seq_one_letter_code
_entity_poly.pdbx_strand_id
1 'polypeptide(L)'
;MTPAARIAAAIDILDHVLEGASVEGSLIAWARRSRFAGSGDRAAVRDLVFDAMRRQRSLAWLGGAMTGRGLMIGTLRAGGVDPAAMFTGAGYAPPVLSASEESACPTLDD
;
A
#
# COMPACT_ATOMS: atom_id res chain seq x y z
N MET A 1 5.30 -3.32 14.41
CA MET A 1 4.82 -3.93 13.15
C MET A 1 5.96 -3.96 12.14
N THR A 2 6.13 -5.02 11.32
CA THR A 2 7.16 -5.01 10.26
C THR A 2 6.79 -4.02 9.16
N PRO A 3 7.75 -3.50 8.38
CA PRO A 3 7.45 -2.65 7.22
C PRO A 3 6.46 -3.30 6.24
N ALA A 4 6.67 -4.58 5.91
CA ALA A 4 5.75 -5.33 5.04
C ALA A 4 4.33 -5.45 5.62
N ALA A 5 4.19 -5.61 6.94
CA ALA A 5 2.87 -5.62 7.57
C ALA A 5 2.17 -4.26 7.49
N ARG A 6 2.92 -3.15 7.57
CA ARG A 6 2.37 -1.79 7.37
C ARG A 6 1.85 -1.60 5.94
N ILE A 7 2.55 -2.15 4.95
CA ILE A 7 2.08 -2.18 3.56
C ILE A 7 0.77 -2.97 3.47
N ALA A 8 0.70 -4.18 4.04
CA ALA A 8 -0.54 -4.98 4.05
C ALA A 8 -1.73 -4.21 4.68
N ALA A 9 -1.51 -3.55 5.82
CA ALA A 9 -2.55 -2.73 6.44
C ALA A 9 -2.99 -1.55 5.56
N ALA A 10 -2.04 -0.88 4.89
CA ALA A 10 -2.36 0.22 3.98
C ALA A 10 -3.14 -0.27 2.76
N ILE A 11 -2.87 -1.47 2.23
CA ILE A 11 -3.64 -2.10 1.16
C ILE A 11 -5.11 -2.23 1.57
N ASP A 12 -5.38 -2.90 2.69
CA ASP A 12 -6.75 -3.11 3.18
C ASP A 12 -7.50 -1.78 3.38
N ILE A 13 -6.83 -0.78 3.96
CA ILE A 13 -7.44 0.54 4.21
C ILE A 13 -7.74 1.25 2.88
N LEU A 14 -6.82 1.21 1.92
CA LEU A 14 -6.98 1.86 0.63
C LEU A 14 -8.09 1.20 -0.19
N ASP A 15 -8.24 -0.12 -0.16
CA ASP A 15 -9.35 -0.81 -0.82
C ASP A 15 -10.70 -0.31 -0.31
N HIS A 16 -10.87 -0.22 1.02
CA HIS A 16 -12.09 0.36 1.60
C HIS A 16 -12.32 1.84 1.22
N VAL A 17 -11.24 2.63 1.13
CA VAL A 17 -11.33 4.03 0.70
C VAL A 17 -11.74 4.14 -0.77
N LEU A 18 -11.21 3.27 -1.63
CA LEU A 18 -11.56 3.21 -3.05
C LEU A 18 -13.02 2.76 -3.26
N GLU A 19 -13.58 1.98 -2.33
CA GLU A 19 -15.00 1.63 -2.26
C GLU A 19 -15.89 2.79 -1.76
N GLY A 20 -15.31 3.92 -1.35
CA GLY A 20 -16.02 5.14 -0.95
C GLY A 20 -16.01 5.44 0.55
N ALA A 21 -15.30 4.67 1.37
CA ALA A 21 -15.12 5.00 2.78
C ALA A 21 -14.24 6.24 2.97
N SER A 22 -14.42 6.97 4.08
CA SER A 22 -13.55 8.09 4.42
C SER A 22 -12.19 7.60 4.91
N VAL A 23 -11.11 8.27 4.47
CA VAL A 23 -9.72 7.92 4.87
C VAL A 23 -9.56 7.89 6.38
N GLU A 24 -9.99 8.95 7.06
CA GLU A 24 -9.86 9.07 8.52
C GLU A 24 -10.69 8.01 9.25
N GLY A 25 -11.89 7.72 8.76
CA GLY A 25 -12.77 6.68 9.31
C GLY A 25 -12.14 5.29 9.20
N SER A 26 -11.62 4.94 8.03
CA SER A 26 -10.92 3.67 7.79
C SER A 26 -9.67 3.53 8.66
N LEU A 27 -8.89 4.60 8.83
CA LEU A 27 -7.71 4.62 9.72
C LEU A 27 -8.09 4.43 11.19
N ILE A 28 -9.14 5.10 11.68
CA ILE A 28 -9.64 4.93 13.05
C ILE A 28 -10.16 3.51 13.28
N ALA A 29 -10.95 2.98 12.33
CA ALA A 29 -11.47 1.63 12.39
C ALA A 29 -10.34 0.60 12.44
N TRP A 30 -9.35 0.71 11.54
CA TRP A 30 -8.14 -0.12 11.56
C TRP A 30 -7.36 0.02 12.86
N ALA A 31 -7.21 1.24 13.39
CA ALA A 31 -6.46 1.48 14.61
C ALA A 31 -7.10 0.77 15.82
N ARG A 32 -8.44 0.81 15.95
CA ARG A 32 -9.17 0.15 17.05
C ARG A 32 -8.98 -1.37 17.06
N ARG A 33 -8.94 -2.01 15.88
CA ARG A 33 -8.72 -3.46 15.74
C ARG A 33 -7.24 -3.87 15.85
N SER A 34 -6.32 -2.96 15.53
CA SER A 34 -4.87 -3.20 15.54
C SER A 34 -4.27 -3.04 16.93
N ARG A 35 -4.49 -4.05 17.78
CA ARG A 35 -4.03 -4.08 19.18
C ARG A 35 -2.51 -4.03 19.33
N PHE A 36 -1.77 -4.56 18.37
CA PHE A 36 -0.30 -4.65 18.39
C PHE A 36 0.40 -3.46 17.71
N ALA A 37 -0.35 -2.51 17.12
CA ALA A 37 0.23 -1.34 16.48
C ALA A 37 0.56 -0.26 17.51
N GLY A 38 1.85 0.10 17.62
CA GLY A 38 2.27 1.26 18.42
C GLY A 38 1.94 2.60 17.73
N SER A 39 2.19 3.72 18.41
CA SER A 39 2.00 5.07 17.83
C SER A 39 2.78 5.26 16.52
N GLY A 40 4.03 4.77 16.45
CA GLY A 40 4.85 4.83 15.24
C GLY A 40 4.32 3.96 14.10
N ASP A 41 3.75 2.79 14.39
CA ASP A 41 3.12 1.95 13.36
C ASP A 41 1.87 2.64 12.79
N ARG A 42 1.06 3.25 13.67
CA ARG A 42 -0.13 4.00 13.25
C ARG A 42 0.23 5.23 12.43
N ALA A 43 1.31 5.92 12.79
CA ALA A 43 1.84 7.03 11.99
C ALA A 43 2.28 6.56 10.60
N ALA A 44 3.09 5.52 10.52
CA ALA A 44 3.58 5.00 9.25
C ALA A 44 2.44 4.54 8.31
N VAL A 45 1.42 3.85 8.83
CA VAL A 45 0.26 3.44 8.02
C VAL A 45 -0.56 4.66 7.57
N ARG A 46 -0.78 5.65 8.45
CA ARG A 46 -1.45 6.90 8.08
C ARG A 46 -0.71 7.60 6.93
N ASP A 47 0.61 7.71 7.04
CA ASP A 47 1.42 8.41 6.04
C ASP A 47 1.36 7.70 4.69
N LEU A 48 1.48 6.36 4.67
CA LEU A 48 1.30 5.55 3.46
C LEU A 48 -0.06 5.80 2.79
N VAL A 49 -1.15 5.79 3.57
CA VAL A 49 -2.51 5.95 3.04
C VAL A 49 -2.73 7.35 2.49
N PHE A 50 -2.38 8.40 3.23
CA PHE A 50 -2.57 9.78 2.74
C PHE A 50 -1.68 10.11 1.56
N ASP A 51 -0.43 9.64 1.56
CA ASP A 51 0.46 9.82 0.43
C ASP A 51 -0.05 9.10 -0.83
N ALA A 52 -0.54 7.86 -0.67
CA ALA A 52 -1.17 7.13 -1.76
C ALA A 52 -2.39 7.86 -2.33
N MET A 53 -3.25 8.38 -1.48
CA MET A 53 -4.45 9.14 -1.90
C MET A 53 -4.09 10.45 -2.60
N ARG A 54 -3.02 11.14 -2.19
CA ARG A 54 -2.56 12.37 -2.85
C ARG A 54 -1.99 12.13 -4.24
N ARG A 55 -1.32 10.98 -4.45
CA ARG A 55 -0.63 10.62 -5.70
C ARG A 55 -1.34 9.49 -6.45
N GLN A 56 -2.64 9.31 -6.21
CA GLN A 56 -3.40 8.11 -6.57
C GLN A 56 -3.21 7.68 -8.03
N ARG A 57 -3.37 8.60 -8.99
CA ARG A 57 -3.24 8.28 -10.42
C ARG A 57 -1.83 7.85 -10.81
N SER A 58 -0.82 8.60 -10.34
CA SER A 58 0.58 8.29 -10.64
C SER A 58 1.01 6.96 -10.03
N LEU A 59 0.55 6.66 -8.82
CA LEU A 59 0.88 5.40 -8.14
C LEU A 59 0.09 4.23 -8.73
N ALA A 60 -1.15 4.42 -9.14
CA ALA A 60 -1.90 3.40 -9.85
C ALA A 60 -1.25 3.06 -11.20
N TRP A 61 -0.72 4.06 -11.91
CA TRP A 61 0.05 3.83 -13.13
C TRP A 61 1.35 3.05 -12.85
N LEU A 62 2.16 3.50 -11.88
CA LEU A 62 3.39 2.80 -11.48
C LEU A 62 3.14 1.38 -10.94
N GLY A 63 2.01 1.18 -10.27
CA GLY A 63 1.62 -0.08 -9.65
C GLY A 63 0.78 -0.99 -10.52
N GLY A 64 0.38 -0.54 -11.71
CA GLY A 64 -0.41 -1.30 -12.68
C GLY A 64 -1.91 -1.41 -12.41
N ALA A 65 -2.42 -0.88 -11.30
CA ALA A 65 -3.85 -0.96 -10.97
C ALA A 65 -4.34 0.12 -10.00
N MET A 66 -5.60 0.54 -10.15
CA MET A 66 -6.32 1.37 -9.19
C MET A 66 -6.93 0.51 -8.07
N THR A 67 -6.06 -0.09 -7.26
CA THR A 67 -6.41 -0.89 -6.08
C THR A 67 -5.47 -0.54 -4.93
N GLY A 68 -5.81 -0.83 -3.68
CA GLY A 68 -4.91 -0.62 -2.54
C GLY A 68 -3.56 -1.29 -2.74
N ARG A 69 -3.57 -2.50 -3.32
CA ARG A 69 -2.38 -3.24 -3.73
C ARG A 69 -1.57 -2.51 -4.79
N GLY A 70 -2.20 -2.10 -5.89
CA GLY A 70 -1.53 -1.34 -6.95
C GLY A 70 -0.94 -0.04 -6.43
N LEU A 71 -1.69 0.71 -5.62
CA LEU A 71 -1.20 1.95 -5.01
C LEU A 71 0.03 1.72 -4.12
N MET A 72 0.06 0.65 -3.32
CA MET A 72 1.24 0.34 -2.49
C MET A 72 2.45 -0.14 -3.31
N ILE A 73 2.24 -0.91 -4.37
CA ILE A 73 3.31 -1.26 -5.32
C ILE A 73 3.88 0.03 -5.96
N GLY A 74 3.00 0.92 -6.40
CA GLY A 74 3.38 2.23 -6.95
C GLY A 74 4.15 3.09 -5.95
N THR A 75 3.74 3.11 -4.68
CA THR A 75 4.45 3.82 -3.60
C THR A 75 5.88 3.32 -3.43
N LEU A 76 6.10 2.00 -3.41
CA LEU A 76 7.43 1.42 -3.29
C LEU A 76 8.30 1.79 -4.50
N ARG A 77 7.77 1.63 -5.71
CA ARG A 77 8.46 2.01 -6.97
C ARG A 77 8.82 3.48 -7.01
N ALA A 78 7.89 4.37 -6.66
CA ALA A 78 8.15 5.81 -6.61
C ALA A 78 9.24 6.19 -5.59
N GLY A 79 9.41 5.39 -4.53
CA GLY A 79 10.48 5.54 -3.55
C GLY A 79 11.80 4.83 -3.91
N GLY A 80 11.90 4.22 -5.09
CA GLY A 80 13.07 3.44 -5.51
C GLY A 80 13.24 2.12 -4.73
N VAL A 81 12.19 1.63 -4.08
CA VAL A 81 12.19 0.37 -3.34
C VAL A 81 11.60 -0.73 -4.22
N ASP A 82 12.32 -1.85 -4.35
CA ASP A 82 11.81 -3.04 -5.01
C ASP A 82 10.58 -3.61 -4.25
N PRO A 83 9.39 -3.67 -4.89
CA PRO A 83 8.21 -4.24 -4.24
C PRO A 83 8.41 -5.68 -3.79
N ALA A 84 9.25 -6.48 -4.45
CA ALA A 84 9.49 -7.88 -4.05
C ALA A 84 10.07 -8.01 -2.63
N ALA A 85 10.77 -6.97 -2.13
CA ALA A 85 11.28 -6.94 -0.76
C ALA A 85 10.16 -6.84 0.31
N MET A 86 8.98 -6.34 -0.06
CA MET A 86 7.84 -6.16 0.85
C MET A 86 6.72 -7.18 0.57
N PHE A 87 6.57 -7.64 -0.67
CA PHE A 87 5.56 -8.58 -1.12
C PHE A 87 6.12 -10.00 -1.11
N THR A 88 6.30 -10.56 0.09
CA THR A 88 6.92 -11.89 0.29
C THR A 88 5.92 -12.98 0.68
N GLY A 89 4.69 -12.61 1.05
CA GLY A 89 3.69 -13.52 1.62
C GLY A 89 4.05 -14.09 3.00
N ALA A 90 5.20 -13.73 3.57
CA ALA A 90 5.66 -14.25 4.85
C ALA A 90 5.03 -13.51 6.05
N GLY A 91 4.47 -14.25 7.00
CA GLY A 91 3.87 -13.70 8.21
C GLY A 91 2.68 -12.78 7.90
N TYR A 92 2.88 -11.47 8.08
CA TYR A 92 1.88 -10.43 7.78
C TYR A 92 2.21 -9.61 6.52
N ALA A 93 3.19 -10.04 5.73
CA ALA A 93 3.49 -9.41 4.45
C ALA A 93 2.36 -9.68 3.44
N PRO A 94 2.08 -8.75 2.52
CA PRO A 94 1.14 -9.01 1.44
C PRO A 94 1.63 -10.19 0.56
N PRO A 95 0.70 -10.88 -0.14
CA PRO A 95 1.04 -11.97 -1.05
C PRO A 95 2.09 -11.57 -2.08
N VAL A 96 2.91 -12.53 -2.52
CA VAL A 96 3.93 -12.31 -3.55
C VAL A 96 3.37 -11.64 -4.80
N LEU A 97 4.23 -10.91 -5.51
CA LEU A 97 3.85 -10.24 -6.75
C LEU A 97 3.39 -11.28 -7.78
N SER A 98 2.37 -10.91 -8.56
CA SER A 98 2.03 -11.64 -9.78
C SER A 98 2.99 -11.26 -10.92
N ALA A 99 3.09 -12.12 -11.94
CA ALA A 99 3.90 -11.84 -13.13
C ALA A 99 3.50 -10.50 -13.81
N SER A 100 2.20 -10.18 -13.83
CA SER A 100 1.72 -8.90 -14.35
C SER A 100 2.18 -7.72 -13.50
N GLU A 101 2.18 -7.86 -12.17
CA GLU A 101 2.64 -6.80 -11.26
C GLU A 101 4.14 -6.56 -11.39
N GLU A 102 4.95 -7.61 -11.54
CA GLU A 102 6.39 -7.52 -11.77
C GLU A 102 6.68 -6.77 -13.09
N SER A 103 5.95 -7.10 -14.15
CA SER A 103 6.14 -6.53 -15.49
C SER A 103 5.54 -5.12 -15.66
N ALA A 104 4.63 -4.71 -14.79
CA ALA A 104 3.90 -3.44 -14.90
C ALA A 104 4.74 -2.19 -14.61
N CYS A 105 6.07 -2.29 -14.42
CA CYS A 105 6.92 -1.10 -14.39
C CYS A 105 6.93 -0.49 -15.80
N PRO A 106 6.21 0.61 -16.06
CA PRO A 106 6.15 1.16 -17.40
C PRO A 106 7.48 1.87 -17.63
N THR A 107 8.28 1.38 -18.58
CA THR A 107 9.36 2.21 -19.11
C THR A 107 8.71 3.38 -19.83
N LEU A 108 9.16 4.60 -19.54
CA LEU A 108 8.87 5.77 -20.37
C LEU A 108 9.74 5.65 -21.63
N ASP A 109 9.46 4.63 -22.45
CA ASP A 109 10.01 4.57 -23.79
C ASP A 109 9.06 5.37 -24.69
N ASP A 110 9.38 6.66 -24.85
CA ASP A 110 8.90 7.54 -25.93
C ASP A 110 9.88 7.49 -27.12
#